data_AF-A0A1F6KI61-F1
#
_entry.id   AF-A0A1F6KI61-F1
#
_cell.length_a   1.000
_cell.length_b   1.000
_cell.length_c   1.000
_cell.angle_alpha   90.00
_cell.angle_beta   90.00
_cell.angle_gamma   90.00
#
_symmetry.space_group_name_H-M   'P 1'
#
loop_
_entity.id
_entity.type
_entity.pdbx_description
1 polymer ?
#
loop_
_entity_poly.entity_id
_entity_poly.type
_entity_poly.pdbx_seq_one_letter_code
_entity_poly.pdbx_strand_id
1 'polypeptide(L)'
;MKILKYKKHAKKELIKNLRKVILLNSEKIGKRVFVYKKTLIELKEVKIKDLVPLQLYQLKSSNQLVKDLHSIFKKEYREDIFHMNGYCVYESNDKKYTFIPPIVECVKNSNGKTQNVVIDGLHRMLLAIKLKRKTATVIVIKNIPQELILPVVPNEWEEMEIVEIAPKRKRRRKWLIPPEKGYLFYRDFNSAFENVGRPRK
;
A
#
# COMPACT_ATOMS: atom_id res chain seq x y z
N MET A 1 22.05 2.23 -3.37
CA MET A 1 21.18 1.29 -4.12
C MET A 1 21.35 1.55 -5.60
N LYS A 2 21.38 0.51 -6.44
CA LYS A 2 21.55 0.62 -7.90
C LYS A 2 20.49 -0.25 -8.59
N ILE A 3 19.82 0.29 -9.60
CA ILE A 3 18.86 -0.47 -10.41
C ILE A 3 19.60 -1.05 -11.62
N LEU A 4 19.56 -2.37 -11.77
CA LEU A 4 20.25 -3.11 -12.84
C LEU A 4 19.34 -3.30 -14.05
N LYS A 5 18.04 -3.52 -13.82
CA LYS A 5 17.02 -3.63 -14.87
C LYS A 5 15.77 -2.88 -14.44
N TYR A 6 15.05 -2.33 -15.41
CA TYR A 6 13.81 -1.60 -15.20
C TYR A 6 12.83 -1.93 -16.33
N LYS A 7 11.58 -2.23 -15.98
CA LYS A 7 10.49 -2.45 -16.93
C LYS A 7 9.19 -1.83 -16.43
N LYS A 8 8.55 -1.02 -17.26
CA LYS A 8 7.23 -0.45 -17.00
C LYS A 8 6.13 -1.37 -17.55
N HIS A 9 5.02 -1.42 -16.84
CA HIS A 9 3.84 -2.22 -17.16
C HIS A 9 2.57 -1.35 -17.12
N ALA A 10 1.61 -1.68 -17.99
CA ALA A 10 0.41 -0.87 -18.17
C ALA A 10 -0.59 -1.00 -17.01
N LYS A 11 -1.47 0.00 -16.87
CA LYS A 11 -2.61 -0.01 -15.93
C LYS A 11 -3.48 -1.26 -16.03
N LYS A 12 -3.68 -1.80 -17.25
CA LYS A 12 -4.48 -3.02 -17.47
C LYS A 12 -3.87 -4.24 -16.77
N GLU A 13 -2.55 -4.40 -16.84
CA GLU A 13 -1.83 -5.48 -16.16
C GLU A 13 -1.85 -5.30 -14.64
N LEU A 14 -1.67 -4.07 -14.16
CA LEU A 14 -1.78 -3.74 -12.74
C LEU A 14 -3.12 -4.22 -12.15
N ILE A 15 -4.23 -3.83 -12.80
CA ILE A 15 -5.58 -4.21 -12.37
C ILE A 15 -5.80 -5.72 -12.45
N LYS A 16 -5.32 -6.37 -13.52
CA LYS A 16 -5.39 -7.83 -13.68
C LYS A 16 -4.67 -8.56 -12.53
N ASN A 17 -3.50 -8.07 -12.12
CA ASN A 17 -2.74 -8.68 -11.03
C ASN A 17 -3.37 -8.40 -9.65
N LEU A 18 -3.88 -7.18 -9.41
CA LEU A 18 -4.57 -6.87 -8.14
C LEU A 18 -5.75 -7.81 -7.86
N ARG A 19 -6.49 -8.27 -8.89
CA ARG A 19 -7.57 -9.25 -8.72
C ARG A 19 -7.11 -10.63 -8.22
N LYS A 20 -5.81 -10.91 -8.27
CA LYS A 20 -5.19 -12.15 -7.77
C LYS A 20 -4.71 -12.05 -6.32
N VAL A 21 -4.75 -10.86 -5.71
CA VAL A 21 -4.32 -10.65 -4.32
C VAL A 21 -5.22 -11.44 -3.37
N ILE A 22 -4.59 -12.25 -2.52
CA ILE A 22 -5.27 -13.06 -1.50
C ILE A 22 -5.09 -12.49 -0.08
N LEU A 23 -5.91 -12.96 0.86
CA LEU A 23 -5.59 -12.82 2.28
C LEU A 23 -4.47 -13.80 2.63
N LEU A 24 -3.45 -13.34 3.35
CA LEU A 24 -2.25 -14.13 3.68
C LEU A 24 -2.58 -15.46 4.37
N ASN A 25 -3.54 -15.46 5.30
CA ASN A 25 -3.91 -16.68 6.03
C ASN A 25 -4.89 -17.57 5.26
N SER A 26 -5.44 -17.12 4.14
CA SER A 26 -6.43 -17.89 3.39
C SER A 26 -5.83 -19.16 2.78
N GLU A 27 -4.52 -19.15 2.48
CA GLU A 27 -3.80 -20.35 2.06
C GLU A 27 -3.62 -21.35 3.19
N LYS A 28 -3.32 -20.87 4.41
CA LYS A 28 -3.10 -21.71 5.59
C LYS A 28 -4.35 -22.51 5.99
N ILE A 29 -5.54 -22.04 5.61
CA ILE A 29 -6.83 -22.69 5.89
C ILE A 29 -7.40 -23.44 4.66
N GLY A 30 -6.60 -23.64 3.60
CA GLY A 30 -6.99 -24.42 2.42
C GLY A 30 -8.02 -23.75 1.50
N LYS A 31 -8.40 -22.49 1.74
CA LYS A 31 -9.40 -21.76 0.96
C LYS A 31 -8.88 -20.37 0.59
N ARG A 32 -8.26 -20.24 -0.59
CA ARG A 32 -7.78 -18.95 -1.11
C ARG A 32 -8.91 -17.92 -1.22
N VAL A 33 -8.78 -16.84 -0.45
CA VAL A 33 -9.73 -15.71 -0.47
C VAL A 33 -9.11 -14.57 -1.26
N PHE A 34 -9.61 -14.36 -2.48
CA PHE A 34 -9.16 -13.29 -3.38
C PHE A 34 -9.88 -11.97 -3.05
N VAL A 35 -9.20 -11.10 -2.29
CA VAL A 35 -9.78 -9.91 -1.66
C VAL A 35 -10.42 -8.97 -2.68
N TYR A 36 -9.79 -8.82 -3.84
CA TYR A 36 -10.19 -7.85 -4.86
C TYR A 36 -10.83 -8.48 -6.10
N LYS A 37 -11.22 -9.77 -6.04
CA LYS A 37 -11.71 -10.48 -7.23
C LYS A 37 -12.97 -9.85 -7.83
N LYS A 38 -13.90 -9.40 -6.99
CA LYS A 38 -15.19 -8.81 -7.39
C LYS A 38 -15.33 -7.33 -7.02
N THR A 39 -14.21 -6.62 -6.81
CA THR A 39 -14.22 -5.20 -6.47
C THR A 39 -14.09 -4.32 -7.72
N LEU A 40 -14.43 -3.04 -7.56
CA LEU A 40 -14.11 -2.00 -8.53
C LEU A 40 -12.69 -1.49 -8.23
N ILE A 41 -11.81 -1.50 -9.22
CA ILE A 41 -10.42 -1.09 -9.10
C ILE A 41 -10.12 -0.01 -10.12
N GLU A 42 -9.71 1.16 -9.64
CA GLU A 42 -9.44 2.33 -10.46
C GLU A 42 -8.06 2.90 -10.14
N LEU A 43 -7.23 3.11 -11.15
CA LEU A 43 -6.05 3.97 -11.01
C LEU A 43 -6.47 5.40 -11.29
N LYS A 44 -6.39 6.27 -10.28
CA LYS A 44 -6.87 7.66 -10.37
C LYS A 44 -6.00 8.62 -9.56
N GLU A 45 -6.00 9.88 -9.96
CA GLU A 45 -5.43 10.95 -9.17
C GLU A 45 -6.37 11.36 -8.04
N VAL A 46 -5.82 11.59 -6.85
CA VAL A 46 -6.56 12.02 -5.66
C VAL A 46 -5.83 13.14 -4.95
N LYS A 47 -6.56 13.95 -4.18
CA LYS A 47 -5.94 14.89 -3.24
C LYS A 47 -5.40 14.09 -2.05
N ILE A 48 -4.15 14.35 -1.68
CA ILE A 48 -3.48 13.63 -0.59
C ILE A 48 -4.19 13.89 0.75
N LYS A 49 -4.71 15.10 0.96
CA LYS A 49 -5.49 15.47 2.16
C LYS A 49 -6.80 14.68 2.34
N ASP A 50 -7.29 14.04 1.27
CA ASP A 50 -8.52 13.25 1.32
C ASP A 50 -8.23 11.77 1.66
N LEU A 51 -6.95 11.41 1.85
CA LEU A 51 -6.49 10.08 2.24
C LEU A 51 -6.25 10.04 3.75
N VAL A 52 -6.53 8.90 4.37
CA VAL A 52 -6.27 8.69 5.80
C VAL A 52 -5.38 7.45 6.05
N PRO A 53 -4.35 7.55 6.90
CA PRO A 53 -3.50 6.42 7.27
C PRO A 53 -4.22 5.43 8.20
N LEU A 54 -3.80 4.16 8.18
CA LEU A 54 -4.20 3.16 9.20
C LEU A 54 -3.11 2.83 10.22
N GLN A 55 -1.87 3.21 9.94
CA GLN A 55 -0.74 2.93 10.83
C GLN A 55 -0.43 4.17 11.66
N LEU A 56 0.04 3.94 12.88
CA LEU A 56 0.47 4.99 13.81
C LEU A 56 1.99 5.24 13.74
N TYR A 57 2.71 4.52 12.88
CA TYR A 57 4.16 4.66 12.79
C TYR A 57 4.69 4.40 11.39
N GLN A 58 5.88 4.93 11.13
CA GLN A 58 6.71 4.59 9.98
C GLN A 58 8.15 4.35 10.39
N LEU A 59 8.80 3.41 9.72
CA LEU A 59 10.21 3.13 9.96
C LEU A 59 11.07 4.18 9.24
N LYS A 60 12.02 4.77 9.96
CA LYS A 60 13.01 5.71 9.42
C LYS A 60 13.77 5.10 8.22
N SER A 61 14.14 3.82 8.31
CA SER A 61 14.79 3.07 7.24
C SER A 61 13.92 2.92 5.98
N SER A 62 12.63 2.59 6.13
CA SER A 62 11.69 2.53 5.02
C SER A 62 11.48 3.90 4.36
N ASN A 63 11.47 4.97 5.16
CA ASN A 63 11.40 6.34 4.65
C ASN A 63 12.63 6.71 3.82
N GLN A 64 13.82 6.32 4.28
CA GLN A 64 15.04 6.56 3.51
C GLN A 64 15.01 5.79 2.19
N LEU A 65 14.63 4.51 2.21
CA LEU A 65 14.49 3.71 0.98
C LEU A 65 13.56 4.36 -0.05
N VAL A 66 12.40 4.88 0.38
CA VAL A 66 11.46 5.55 -0.55
C VAL A 66 12.02 6.87 -1.09
N LYS A 67 12.80 7.61 -0.29
CA LYS A 67 13.52 8.81 -0.78
C LYS A 67 14.57 8.46 -1.81
N ASP A 68 15.33 7.39 -1.58
CA ASP A 68 16.37 6.94 -2.50
C ASP A 68 15.73 6.48 -3.82
N LEU A 69 14.65 5.69 -3.74
CA LEU A 69 13.86 5.29 -4.92
C LEU A 69 13.30 6.51 -5.66
N HIS A 70 12.79 7.53 -4.96
CA HIS A 70 12.31 8.76 -5.58
C HIS A 70 13.40 9.44 -6.41
N SER A 71 14.59 9.59 -5.83
CA SER A 71 15.74 10.20 -6.49
C SER A 71 16.16 9.42 -7.74
N ILE A 72 16.30 8.09 -7.61
CA ILE A 72 16.72 7.21 -8.71
C ILE A 72 15.68 7.20 -9.84
N PHE A 73 14.41 6.95 -9.54
CA PHE A 73 13.36 6.93 -10.57
C PHE A 73 13.26 8.26 -11.32
N LYS A 74 13.39 9.38 -10.61
CA LYS A 74 13.37 10.70 -11.22
C LYS A 74 14.58 10.94 -12.13
N LYS A 75 15.80 10.63 -11.66
CA LYS A 75 17.04 10.94 -12.37
C LYS A 75 17.31 9.99 -13.54
N GLU A 76 17.14 8.69 -13.33
CA GLU A 76 17.56 7.66 -14.28
C GLU A 76 16.45 7.28 -15.26
N TYR A 77 15.18 7.36 -14.83
CA TYR A 77 14.04 6.87 -15.62
C TYR A 77 13.02 7.95 -15.97
N ARG A 78 13.21 9.20 -15.48
CA ARG A 78 12.26 10.31 -15.65
C ARG A 78 10.84 9.98 -15.17
N GLU A 79 10.72 9.10 -14.17
CA GLU A 79 9.44 8.67 -13.62
C GLU A 79 9.13 9.40 -12.31
N ASP A 80 7.89 9.89 -12.19
CA ASP A 80 7.38 10.42 -10.92
C ASP A 80 6.67 9.32 -10.13
N ILE A 81 7.29 8.89 -9.02
CA ILE A 81 6.73 7.86 -8.14
C ILE A 81 5.35 8.23 -7.56
N PHE A 82 5.01 9.52 -7.54
CA PHE A 82 3.72 10.02 -7.07
C PHE A 82 2.62 10.00 -8.14
N HIS A 83 2.98 9.92 -9.44
CA HIS A 83 2.06 9.97 -10.58
C HIS A 83 2.30 8.84 -11.58
N MET A 84 2.39 7.61 -11.09
CA MET A 84 2.63 6.44 -11.93
C MET A 84 1.38 5.99 -12.68
N ASN A 85 1.47 5.88 -14.01
CA ASN A 85 0.43 5.24 -14.84
C ASN A 85 0.76 3.76 -15.07
N GLY A 86 0.29 2.90 -14.15
CA GLY A 86 0.61 1.47 -14.13
C GLY A 86 1.58 1.14 -13.00
N TYR A 87 2.53 0.24 -13.25
CA TYR A 87 3.56 -0.12 -12.27
C TYR A 87 4.90 -0.39 -12.97
N CYS A 88 5.97 -0.57 -12.21
CA CYS A 88 7.23 -1.05 -12.76
C CYS A 88 7.77 -2.23 -11.97
N VAL A 89 8.60 -3.02 -12.65
CA VAL A 89 9.46 -4.04 -12.06
C VAL A 89 10.90 -3.58 -12.23
N TYR A 90 11.69 -3.68 -11.17
CA TYR A 90 13.09 -3.32 -11.20
C TYR A 90 13.95 -4.37 -10.48
N GLU A 91 15.19 -4.53 -10.91
CA GLU A 91 16.17 -5.42 -10.29
C GLU A 91 17.21 -4.61 -9.50
N SER A 92 17.48 -4.98 -8.26
CA SER A 92 18.54 -4.41 -7.42
C SER A 92 19.12 -5.52 -6.55
N ASN A 93 20.45 -5.61 -6.46
CA ASN A 93 21.15 -6.65 -5.69
C ASN A 93 20.62 -8.06 -6.02
N ASP A 94 20.51 -8.38 -7.30
CA ASP A 94 20.02 -9.66 -7.85
C ASP A 94 18.62 -10.09 -7.41
N LYS A 95 17.81 -9.14 -6.93
CA LYS A 95 16.41 -9.34 -6.56
C LYS A 95 15.51 -8.47 -7.41
N LYS A 96 14.40 -9.06 -7.86
CA LYS A 96 13.31 -8.36 -8.55
C LYS A 96 12.34 -7.75 -7.54
N TYR A 97 11.92 -6.53 -7.81
CA TYR A 97 10.98 -5.78 -7.00
C TYR A 97 9.91 -5.19 -7.89
N THR A 98 8.66 -5.27 -7.45
CA THR A 98 7.53 -4.60 -8.07
C THR A 98 7.25 -3.32 -7.29
N PHE A 99 7.22 -2.19 -7.99
CA PHE A 99 6.84 -0.91 -7.43
C PHE A 99 5.50 -0.46 -8.01
N ILE A 100 4.46 -0.58 -7.19
CA ILE A 100 3.08 -0.24 -7.55
C ILE A 100 2.66 1.11 -6.97
N PRO A 101 1.68 1.82 -7.52
CA PRO A 101 1.05 2.97 -6.87
C PRO A 101 0.51 2.62 -5.47
N PRO A 102 0.36 3.60 -4.56
CA PRO A 102 -0.28 3.36 -3.26
C PRO A 102 -1.69 2.77 -3.42
N ILE A 103 -2.09 1.92 -2.47
CA ILE A 103 -3.39 1.25 -2.50
C ILE A 103 -4.29 1.86 -1.43
N VAL A 104 -5.46 2.28 -1.89
CA VAL A 104 -6.48 2.96 -1.10
C VAL A 104 -7.77 2.15 -1.18
N GLU A 105 -8.32 1.79 -0.03
CA GLU A 105 -9.64 1.15 0.06
C GLU A 105 -10.68 2.19 0.47
N CYS A 106 -11.81 2.23 -0.23
CA CYS A 106 -12.96 3.04 0.17
C CYS A 106 -13.80 2.23 1.17
N VAL A 107 -13.82 2.67 2.43
CA VAL A 107 -14.57 2.02 3.50
C VAL A 107 -15.59 2.97 4.09
N LYS A 108 -16.75 2.46 4.52
CA LYS A 108 -17.74 3.26 5.26
C LYS A 108 -17.38 3.24 6.74
N ASN A 109 -17.40 4.40 7.38
CA ASN A 109 -17.29 4.50 8.83
C ASN A 109 -18.65 4.24 9.51
N SER A 110 -18.68 4.27 10.85
CA SER A 110 -19.89 4.08 11.66
C SER A 110 -21.04 5.04 11.32
N ASN A 111 -20.71 6.22 10.78
CA ASN A 111 -21.68 7.26 10.42
C ASN A 111 -22.08 7.17 8.93
N GLY A 112 -21.73 6.08 8.24
CA GLY A 112 -22.03 5.86 6.82
C GLY A 112 -21.18 6.68 5.84
N LYS A 113 -20.28 7.55 6.33
CA LYS A 113 -19.38 8.34 5.49
C LYS A 113 -18.28 7.46 4.91
N THR A 114 -18.02 7.62 3.61
CA THR A 114 -16.92 6.91 2.95
C THR A 114 -15.59 7.60 3.25
N GLN A 115 -14.59 6.82 3.67
CA GLN A 115 -13.21 7.26 3.89
C GLN A 115 -12.27 6.52 2.93
N ASN A 116 -11.26 7.24 2.44
CA ASN A 116 -10.24 6.69 1.54
C ASN A 116 -9.01 6.31 2.34
N VAL A 117 -8.90 5.03 2.64
CA VAL A 117 -7.96 4.51 3.62
C VAL A 117 -6.72 3.92 2.95
N VAL A 118 -5.53 4.39 3.31
CA VAL A 118 -4.27 3.90 2.74
C VAL A 118 -3.91 2.54 3.36
N ILE A 119 -3.99 1.48 2.57
CA ILE A 119 -3.65 0.12 2.97
C ILE A 119 -2.19 -0.22 2.69
N ASP A 120 -1.66 0.30 1.57
CA ASP A 120 -0.27 0.14 1.19
C ASP A 120 0.29 1.43 0.56
N GLY A 121 1.61 1.63 0.63
CA GLY A 121 2.27 2.84 0.11
C GLY A 121 2.31 4.02 1.09
N LEU A 122 2.09 3.79 2.39
CA LEU A 122 2.06 4.85 3.41
C LEU A 122 3.33 5.70 3.48
N HIS A 123 4.51 5.07 3.37
CA HIS A 123 5.80 5.77 3.34
C HIS A 123 5.92 6.71 2.13
N ARG A 124 5.34 6.32 0.99
CA ARG A 124 5.30 7.16 -0.21
C ARG A 124 4.37 8.35 -0.03
N MET A 125 3.20 8.15 0.56
CA MET A 125 2.27 9.24 0.84
C MET A 125 2.84 10.23 1.85
N LEU A 126 3.51 9.76 2.90
CA LEU A 126 4.19 10.68 3.82
C LEU A 126 5.31 11.47 3.13
N LEU A 127 6.11 10.83 2.26
CA LEU A 127 7.09 11.57 1.48
C LEU A 127 6.43 12.62 0.58
N ALA A 128 5.30 12.31 -0.05
CA ALA A 128 4.54 13.26 -0.86
C ALA A 128 4.08 14.48 -0.04
N ILE A 129 3.55 14.25 1.17
CA ILE A 129 3.16 15.30 2.12
C ILE A 129 4.35 16.19 2.49
N LYS A 130 5.49 15.58 2.84
CA LYS A 130 6.72 16.31 3.19
C LYS A 130 7.24 17.16 2.04
N LEU A 131 7.05 16.71 0.80
CA LEU A 131 7.39 17.45 -0.42
C LEU A 131 6.27 18.40 -0.87
N LYS A 132 5.27 18.66 -0.03
CA LYS A 132 4.13 19.58 -0.28
C LYS A 132 3.37 19.25 -1.56
N ARG A 133 3.30 17.98 -1.94
CA ARG A 133 2.46 17.52 -3.06
C ARG A 133 0.99 17.67 -2.67
N LYS A 134 0.17 18.14 -3.62
CA LYS A 134 -1.28 18.28 -3.42
C LYS A 134 -2.03 17.00 -3.83
N THR A 135 -1.55 16.34 -4.88
CA THR A 135 -2.16 15.15 -5.46
C THR A 135 -1.15 14.02 -5.64
N ALA A 136 -1.69 12.81 -5.78
CA ALA A 136 -0.95 11.61 -6.15
C ALA A 136 -1.87 10.64 -6.91
N THR A 137 -1.30 9.85 -7.81
CA THR A 137 -2.00 8.71 -8.43
C THR A 137 -1.98 7.52 -7.49
N VAL A 138 -3.16 7.00 -7.17
CA VAL A 138 -3.36 5.85 -6.30
C VAL A 138 -4.28 4.82 -6.96
N ILE A 139 -4.18 3.57 -6.52
CA ILE A 139 -5.15 2.52 -6.82
C ILE A 139 -6.28 2.64 -5.80
N VAL A 140 -7.47 3.05 -6.24
CA VAL A 140 -8.68 3.05 -5.43
C VAL A 140 -9.47 1.77 -5.64
N ILE A 141 -9.81 1.13 -4.53
CA ILE A 141 -10.59 -0.10 -4.48
C ILE A 141 -11.92 0.20 -3.78
N LYS A 142 -13.04 -0.06 -4.47
CA LYS A 142 -14.40 0.13 -3.94
C LYS A 142 -15.15 -1.20 -3.92
N ASN A 143 -16.26 -1.22 -3.17
CA ASN A 143 -17.16 -2.38 -3.04
C ASN A 143 -16.45 -3.63 -2.51
N ILE A 144 -15.59 -3.44 -1.51
CA ILE A 144 -14.96 -4.54 -0.78
C ILE A 144 -16.03 -5.17 0.12
N PRO A 145 -16.19 -6.51 0.10
CA PRO A 145 -17.13 -7.19 1.00
C PRO A 145 -16.83 -6.83 2.46
N GLN A 146 -17.88 -6.56 3.23
CA GLN A 146 -17.78 -6.03 4.60
C GLN A 146 -16.91 -6.92 5.50
N GLU A 147 -17.02 -8.23 5.34
CA GLU A 147 -16.27 -9.25 6.06
C GLU A 147 -14.77 -9.28 5.73
N LEU A 148 -14.33 -8.60 4.66
CA LEU A 148 -12.94 -8.51 4.24
C LEU A 148 -12.29 -7.15 4.55
N ILE A 149 -13.09 -6.17 5.00
CA ILE A 149 -12.59 -4.85 5.40
C ILE A 149 -11.67 -5.00 6.61
N LEU A 150 -10.53 -4.32 6.60
CA LEU A 150 -9.61 -4.33 7.74
C LEU A 150 -10.25 -3.62 8.94
N PRO A 151 -10.48 -4.30 10.08
CA PRO A 151 -11.17 -3.70 11.23
C PRO A 151 -10.23 -2.83 12.05
N VAL A 152 -9.92 -1.65 11.52
CA VAL A 152 -9.04 -0.64 12.11
C VAL A 152 -9.69 0.73 11.96
N VAL A 153 -9.62 1.54 13.00
CA VAL A 153 -10.02 2.95 12.96
C VAL A 153 -8.93 3.73 12.22
N PRO A 154 -9.27 4.51 11.16
CA PRO A 154 -8.31 5.40 10.53
C PRO A 154 -7.73 6.43 11.50
N ASN A 155 -6.51 6.87 11.22
CA ASN A 155 -5.82 7.92 11.97
C ASN A 155 -5.68 9.16 11.07
N GLU A 156 -5.26 10.26 11.67
CA GLU A 156 -4.79 11.43 10.94
C GLU A 156 -3.28 11.32 10.63
N TRP A 157 -2.80 12.11 9.65
CA TRP A 157 -1.39 12.09 9.25
C TRP A 157 -0.46 12.57 10.37
N GLU A 158 -0.95 13.49 11.19
CA GLU A 158 -0.27 14.12 12.32
C GLU A 158 -0.07 13.15 13.49
N GLU A 159 -0.89 12.10 13.57
CA GLU A 159 -0.78 11.05 14.60
C GLU A 159 0.32 10.02 14.30
N MET A 160 0.96 10.09 13.13
CA MET A 160 1.99 9.12 12.75
C MET A 160 3.37 9.49 13.29
N GLU A 161 3.98 8.56 14.02
CA GLU A 161 5.34 8.70 14.53
C GLU A 161 6.38 8.11 13.57
N ILE A 162 7.51 8.79 13.41
CA ILE A 162 8.68 8.21 12.73
C ILE A 162 9.57 7.59 13.79
N VAL A 163 9.76 6.28 13.68
CA VAL A 163 10.49 5.48 14.67
C VAL A 163 11.61 4.70 14.00
N GLU A 164 12.65 4.36 14.76
CA GLU A 164 13.74 3.51 14.27
C GLU A 164 13.37 2.03 14.35
N ILE A 165 12.66 1.64 15.42
CA ILE A 165 12.22 0.28 15.69
C ILE A 165 10.70 0.22 15.68
N ALA A 166 10.14 -0.81 15.03
CA ALA A 166 8.70 -0.99 14.97
C ALA A 166 8.12 -1.22 16.38
N PRO A 167 7.05 -0.50 16.78
CA PRO A 167 6.46 -0.68 18.10
C PRO A 167 5.78 -2.04 18.22
N LYS A 168 5.46 -2.43 19.46
CA LYS A 168 4.65 -3.64 19.75
C LYS A 168 3.35 -3.60 18.96
N ARG A 169 2.86 -4.76 18.53
CA ARG A 169 1.73 -4.90 17.58
C ARG A 169 0.48 -4.10 17.97
N LYS A 170 0.13 -4.07 19.25
CA LYS A 170 -1.01 -3.30 19.79
C LYS A 170 -0.93 -1.80 19.54
N ARG A 171 0.28 -1.24 19.40
CA ARG A 171 0.55 0.19 19.16
C ARG A 171 0.73 0.53 17.67
N ARG A 172 0.60 -0.45 16.76
CA ARG A 172 0.85 -0.22 15.33
C ARG A 172 -0.34 0.45 14.62
N ARG A 173 -1.55 0.22 15.12
CA ARG A 173 -2.85 0.67 14.55
C ARG A 173 -3.89 0.77 15.68
N LYS A 174 -4.95 1.55 15.49
CA LYS A 174 -6.14 1.57 16.35
C LYS A 174 -7.10 0.44 15.98
N TRP A 175 -6.90 -0.75 16.54
CA TRP A 175 -7.67 -1.94 16.17
C TRP A 175 -9.10 -1.94 16.74
N LEU A 176 -10.08 -2.39 15.94
CA LEU A 176 -11.47 -2.64 16.38
C LEU A 176 -11.71 -4.07 16.87
N ILE A 177 -10.69 -4.92 16.72
CA ILE A 177 -10.66 -6.33 17.15
C ILE A 177 -9.37 -6.57 17.94
N PRO A 178 -9.24 -7.71 18.64
CA PRO A 178 -7.99 -8.06 19.27
C PRO A 178 -6.81 -8.04 18.27
N PRO A 179 -5.70 -7.31 18.54
CA PRO A 179 -4.63 -7.06 17.56
C PRO A 179 -4.02 -8.33 16.94
N GLU A 180 -3.99 -9.42 17.69
CA GLU A 180 -3.54 -10.74 17.27
C GLU A 180 -4.38 -11.30 16.13
N LYS A 181 -5.68 -10.99 16.04
CA LYS A 181 -6.58 -11.39 14.94
C LYS A 181 -6.42 -10.54 13.68
N GLY A 182 -5.79 -9.37 13.78
CA GLY A 182 -5.60 -8.45 12.64
C GLY A 182 -4.88 -9.03 11.41
N TYR A 183 -4.02 -10.04 11.59
CA TYR A 183 -3.34 -10.76 10.50
C TYR A 183 -4.28 -11.54 9.58
N LEU A 184 -5.48 -11.94 10.04
CA LEU A 184 -6.50 -12.60 9.22
C LEU A 184 -6.92 -11.73 8.03
N PHE A 185 -6.83 -10.42 8.19
CA PHE A 185 -7.19 -9.42 7.21
C PHE A 185 -5.98 -8.89 6.42
N TYR A 186 -4.79 -9.48 6.57
CA TYR A 186 -3.61 -9.00 5.86
C TYR A 186 -3.69 -9.35 4.37
N ARG A 187 -3.62 -8.33 3.52
CA ARG A 187 -3.57 -8.49 2.06
C ARG A 187 -2.14 -8.90 1.68
N ASP A 188 -1.99 -10.07 1.09
CA ASP A 188 -0.69 -10.50 0.59
C ASP A 188 -0.48 -10.02 -0.84
N PHE A 189 0.14 -8.84 -0.98
CA PHE A 189 0.50 -8.34 -2.30
C PHE A 189 1.56 -9.19 -3.01
N ASN A 190 2.34 -9.99 -2.27
CA ASN A 190 3.34 -10.87 -2.89
C ASN A 190 2.72 -12.10 -3.56
N SER A 191 1.44 -12.38 -3.33
CA SER A 191 0.68 -13.39 -4.10
C SER A 191 0.45 -13.02 -5.56
N ALA A 192 0.60 -11.73 -5.92
CA ALA A 192 0.34 -11.20 -7.25
C ALA A 192 1.49 -10.38 -7.85
N PHE A 193 2.50 -10.05 -7.04
CA PHE A 193 3.63 -9.20 -7.37
C PHE A 193 4.90 -9.70 -6.70
N GLU A 194 6.07 -9.24 -7.15
CA GLU A 194 7.35 -9.68 -6.59
C GLU A 194 7.90 -8.65 -5.59
N ASN A 195 8.16 -9.07 -4.34
CA ASN A 195 8.78 -8.25 -3.30
C ASN A 195 8.14 -6.86 -3.09
N VAL A 196 6.81 -6.80 -3.13
CA VAL A 196 6.05 -5.61 -2.72
C VAL A 196 6.07 -5.52 -1.20
N GLY A 197 6.93 -4.65 -0.68
CA GLY A 197 7.24 -4.60 0.75
C GLY A 197 8.08 -5.81 1.20
N ARG A 198 8.30 -5.94 2.51
CA ARG A 198 8.97 -7.13 3.06
C ARG A 198 7.96 -8.30 3.13
N PRO A 199 8.29 -9.48 2.59
CA PRO A 199 7.47 -10.67 2.76
C PRO A 199 7.20 -10.93 4.25
N ARG A 200 5.97 -11.32 4.57
CA ARG A 200 5.60 -11.73 5.94
C ARG A 200 5.45 -13.24 5.97
N LYS A 201 6.15 -13.88 6.91
CA LYS A 201 6.03 -15.31 7.22
C LYS A 201 4.91 -15.53 8.24
#